data_AF-A0AAV5DKD8-F1
#
_entry.id   AF-A0AAV5DKD8-F1
#
_cell.length_a   1.000
_cell.length_b   1.000
_cell.length_c   1.000
_cell.angle_alpha   90.00
_cell.angle_beta   90.00
_cell.angle_gamma   90.00
#
_symmetry.space_group_name_H-M   'P 1'
#
loop_
_entity.id
_entity.type
_entity.pdbx_description
1 polymer ?
#
loop_
_entity_poly.entity_id
_entity_poly.type
_entity_poly.pdbx_seq_one_letter_code
_entity_poly.pdbx_strand_id
1 'polypeptide(L)'
;MVPRKLIDEHYGENHAPVNCSLCKSSIERELWDLHTGIQCPQRMLACQYCEFELPAVDLFEHQDVCGSRTEFCQECRKYIRLREWIGHEIQFHSNSSADAELSR
;
A
#
# COMPACT_ATOMS: atom_id res chain seq x y z
N MET A 1 -4.07 26.25 29.75
CA MET A 1 -3.17 26.75 30.83
C MET A 1 -3.10 25.64 31.87
N VAL A 2 -1.98 24.93 31.98
CA VAL A 2 -1.83 23.74 32.85
C VAL A 2 -1.12 24.15 34.15
N PRO A 3 -1.64 23.79 35.34
CA PRO A 3 -1.00 24.08 36.62
C PRO A 3 0.41 23.48 36.69
N ARG A 4 1.40 24.27 37.13
CA ARG A 4 2.83 23.88 37.15
C ARG A 4 3.19 22.55 37.82
N LYS A 5 2.38 22.08 38.77
CA LYS A 5 2.60 20.83 39.50
C LYS A 5 2.09 19.57 38.76
N LEU A 6 1.35 19.76 37.66
CA LEU A 6 0.73 18.68 36.87
C LEU A 6 1.24 18.64 35.43
N ILE A 7 2.25 19.46 35.09
CA ILE A 7 2.79 19.53 33.73
C ILE A 7 3.45 18.21 33.34
N ASP A 8 4.14 17.55 34.27
CA ASP A 8 4.84 16.29 34.01
C ASP A 8 3.86 15.14 33.72
N GLU A 9 2.80 15.04 34.53
CA GLU A 9 1.71 14.06 34.35
C GLU A 9 0.93 14.35 33.06
N HIS A 10 0.56 15.61 32.81
CA HIS A 10 -0.10 16.02 31.57
C HIS A 10 0.75 15.72 30.32
N TYR A 11 2.06 16.00 30.38
CA TYR A 11 2.98 15.70 29.29
C TYR A 11 3.07 14.20 29.05
N GLY A 12 3.20 13.40 30.12
CA GLY A 12 3.17 11.94 30.07
C GLY A 12 1.91 11.37 29.39
N GLU A 13 0.75 11.95 29.67
CA GLU A 13 -0.53 11.46 29.15
C GLU A 13 -0.82 11.97 27.72
N ASN A 14 -0.52 13.23 27.43
CA ASN A 14 -1.01 13.92 26.24
C ASN A 14 0.06 14.19 25.17
N HIS A 15 1.33 14.28 25.55
CA HIS A 15 2.42 14.66 24.64
C HIS A 15 3.54 13.63 24.54
N ALA A 16 3.58 12.65 25.45
CA ALA A 16 4.60 11.63 25.43
C ALA A 16 4.54 10.84 24.12
N PRO A 17 5.71 10.57 23.51
CA PRO A 17 5.76 9.80 22.28
C PRO A 17 5.34 8.35 22.55
N VAL A 18 4.62 7.78 21.59
CA VAL A 18 4.06 6.43 21.61
C VAL A 18 4.94 5.51 20.77
N ASN A 19 5.15 4.30 21.25
CA ASN A 19 5.93 3.30 20.50
C ASN A 19 5.06 2.61 19.44
N CYS A 20 5.59 2.51 18.22
CA CYS A 20 4.96 1.75 17.15
C CYS A 20 5.16 0.24 17.35
N SER A 21 4.06 -0.52 17.38
CA SER A 21 4.13 -1.98 17.52
C SER A 21 4.83 -2.68 16.35
N LEU A 22 4.77 -2.09 15.15
CA LEU A 22 5.29 -2.65 13.91
C LEU A 22 6.78 -2.34 13.73
N CYS A 23 7.18 -1.06 13.81
CA CYS A 23 8.57 -0.65 13.57
C CYS A 23 9.38 -0.38 14.86
N LYS A 24 8.77 -0.51 16.05
CA LYS A 24 9.37 -0.27 17.37
C LYS A 24 9.96 1.12 17.60
N SER A 25 9.69 2.07 16.70
CA SER A 25 10.13 3.47 16.82
C SER A 25 9.23 4.25 17.77
N SER A 26 9.81 5.22 18.48
CA SER A 26 9.07 6.17 19.33
C SER A 26 8.59 7.34 18.46
N ILE A 27 7.28 7.56 18.41
CA ILE A 27 6.62 8.51 17.50
C ILE A 27 5.82 9.50 18.34
N GLU A 28 5.92 10.79 18.04
CA GLU A 28 5.09 11.81 18.71
C GLU A 28 3.60 11.53 18.51
N ARG A 29 2.78 11.70 19.56
CA ARG A 29 1.35 11.39 19.51
C ARG A 29 0.62 12.13 18.39
N GLU A 30 1.00 13.37 18.11
CA GLU A 30 0.42 14.19 17.03
C GLU A 30 0.73 13.65 15.63
N LEU A 31 1.82 12.89 15.49
CA LEU A 31 2.26 12.28 14.23
C LEU A 31 1.82 10.81 14.10
N TRP A 32 1.11 10.28 15.08
CA TRP A 32 0.75 8.86 15.14
C TRP A 32 -0.14 8.41 13.96
N ASP A 33 -1.15 9.20 13.62
CA ASP A 33 -2.03 8.94 12.47
C ASP A 33 -1.27 8.98 11.14
N LEU A 34 -0.37 9.96 10.98
CA LEU A 34 0.49 10.07 9.80
C LEU A 34 1.46 8.88 9.70
N HIS A 35 2.01 8.45 10.83
CA HIS A 35 2.91 7.32 10.92
C HIS A 35 2.19 6.03 10.50
N THR A 36 1.10 5.68 11.17
CA THR A 36 0.38 4.43 10.91
C THR A 36 -0.25 4.40 9.52
N GLY A 37 -0.68 5.55 8.98
CA GLY A 37 -1.25 5.62 7.63
C GLY A 37 -0.23 5.54 6.51
N ILE A 38 0.86 6.33 6.58
CA ILE A 38 1.70 6.60 5.40
C ILE A 38 3.19 6.32 5.68
N GLN A 39 3.71 6.74 6.84
CA GLN A 39 5.17 6.75 7.05
C GLN A 39 5.74 5.47 7.68
N CYS A 40 4.93 4.62 8.29
CA CYS A 40 5.44 3.43 8.96
C CYS A 40 6.05 2.48 7.92
N PRO A 41 7.36 2.18 8.00
CA PRO A 41 8.02 1.31 7.03
C PRO A 41 7.53 -0.15 7.13
N GLN A 42 6.96 -0.51 8.28
CA GLN A 42 6.46 -1.85 8.57
C GLN A 42 4.93 -1.95 8.41
N ARG A 43 4.27 -0.92 7.85
CA ARG A 43 2.83 -1.03 7.53
C ARG A 43 2.64 -2.08 6.44
N MET A 44 1.62 -2.92 6.60
CA MET A 44 1.29 -3.95 5.62
C MET A 44 0.53 -3.34 4.45
N LEU A 45 0.93 -3.71 3.24
CA LEU A 45 0.33 -3.28 1.99
C LEU A 45 0.27 -4.45 1.01
N ALA A 46 -0.82 -4.53 0.26
CA ALA A 46 -0.96 -5.50 -0.81
C ALA A 46 -0.20 -5.04 -2.07
N CYS A 47 0.50 -5.98 -2.71
CA CYS A 47 1.06 -5.77 -4.04
C CYS A 47 -0.06 -5.55 -5.07
N GLN A 48 0.02 -4.50 -5.88
CA GLN A 48 -0.97 -4.23 -6.93
C GLN A 48 -1.02 -5.27 -8.07
N TYR A 49 -0.02 -6.16 -8.16
CA TYR A 49 0.10 -7.15 -9.24
C TYR A 49 -0.27 -8.57 -8.80
N CYS A 50 -0.04 -8.93 -7.53
CA CYS A 50 -0.29 -10.28 -7.02
C CYS A 50 -1.07 -10.32 -5.70
N GLU A 51 -1.50 -9.16 -5.20
CA GLU A 51 -2.32 -8.99 -3.98
C GLU A 51 -1.67 -9.51 -2.69
N PHE A 52 -0.40 -9.94 -2.75
CA PHE A 52 0.33 -10.42 -1.59
C PHE A 52 0.67 -9.26 -0.64
N GLU A 53 0.37 -9.44 0.64
CA GLU A 53 0.60 -8.43 1.68
C GLU A 53 2.05 -8.49 2.20
N LEU A 54 2.72 -7.34 2.14
CA LEU A 54 4.11 -7.17 2.54
C LEU A 54 4.29 -5.87 3.35
N PRO A 55 5.33 -5.78 4.19
CA PRO A 55 5.77 -4.52 4.75
C PRO A 55 6.09 -3.50 3.66
N ALA A 56 5.75 -2.23 3.88
CA ALA A 56 6.01 -1.16 2.91
C ALA A 56 7.49 -1.03 2.51
N VAL A 57 8.43 -1.39 3.40
CA VAL A 57 9.86 -1.42 3.11
C VAL A 57 10.23 -2.43 2.01
N ASP A 58 9.58 -3.60 2.00
CA ASP A 58 9.87 -4.68 1.05
C ASP A 58 9.00 -4.58 -0.22
N LEU A 59 7.86 -3.87 -0.13
CA LEU A 59 6.87 -3.79 -1.20
C LEU A 59 7.46 -3.21 -2.49
N PHE A 60 8.33 -2.19 -2.41
CA PHE A 60 8.88 -1.54 -3.59
C PHE A 60 9.77 -2.49 -4.40
N GLU A 61 10.70 -3.18 -3.74
CA GLU A 61 11.56 -4.18 -4.39
C GLU A 61 10.72 -5.34 -4.95
N HIS A 62 9.71 -5.78 -4.19
CA HIS A 62 8.78 -6.78 -4.67
C HIS A 62 8.01 -6.33 -5.92
N GLN A 63 7.51 -5.10 -5.97
CA GLN A 63 6.75 -4.57 -7.11
C GLN A 63 7.59 -4.46 -8.38
N ASP A 64 8.88 -4.14 -8.27
CA ASP A 64 9.79 -4.09 -9.42
C ASP A 64 9.93 -5.47 -10.09
N VAL A 65 10.12 -6.52 -9.27
CA VAL A 65 10.22 -7.91 -9.74
C VAL A 65 8.87 -8.44 -10.19
N CYS A 66 7.83 -8.25 -9.36
CA CYS A 66 6.49 -8.78 -9.60
C CYS A 66 5.85 -8.13 -10.83
N GLY A 67 6.02 -6.81 -11.01
CA GLY A 67 5.53 -6.08 -12.18
C GLY A 67 6.24 -6.43 -13.48
N SER A 68 7.45 -6.99 -13.40
CA SER A 68 8.23 -7.49 -14.55
C SER A 68 7.79 -8.88 -15.02
N ARG A 69 7.01 -9.62 -14.21
CA ARG A 69 6.39 -10.87 -14.64
C ARG A 69 5.45 -10.61 -15.82
N THR A 70 5.36 -11.58 -16.72
CA THR A 70 4.51 -11.46 -17.90
C THR A 70 3.33 -12.41 -17.84
N GLU A 71 2.17 -11.92 -18.28
CA GLU A 71 0.97 -12.71 -18.53
C GLU A 71 0.72 -12.82 -20.02
N PHE A 72 0.09 -13.92 -20.44
CA PHE A 72 -0.16 -14.19 -21.85
C PHE A 72 -1.52 -13.63 -22.28
N CYS A 73 -1.51 -12.64 -23.17
CA CYS A 73 -2.72 -12.16 -23.82
C CYS A 73 -3.14 -13.15 -24.92
N GLN A 74 -4.34 -13.73 -24.77
CA GLN A 74 -4.89 -14.73 -25.69
C GLN A 74 -5.25 -14.12 -27.06
N GLU A 75 -5.80 -12.91 -27.07
CA GLU A 75 -6.21 -12.21 -28.30
C GLU A 75 -5.00 -11.76 -29.13
N CYS A 76 -4.01 -11.16 -28.47
CA CYS A 76 -2.80 -10.67 -29.14
C CYS A 76 -1.72 -11.75 -29.34
N ARG A 77 -1.87 -12.91 -28.69
CA ARG A 77 -0.89 -14.03 -28.64
C ARG A 77 0.51 -13.57 -28.27
N LYS A 78 0.61 -12.69 -27.26
CA LYS A 78 1.86 -12.10 -26.78
C LYS A 78 1.94 -12.14 -25.26
N TYR A 79 3.16 -12.27 -24.75
CA TYR A 79 3.46 -12.08 -23.34
C TYR A 79 3.60 -10.59 -23.05
N ILE A 80 2.79 -10.09 -22.13
CA ILE A 80 2.71 -8.68 -21.73
C ILE A 80 3.10 -8.59 -20.26
N ARG A 81 3.93 -7.62 -19.89
CA ARG A 81 4.32 -7.44 -18.47
C ARG A 81 3.12 -7.00 -17.65
N LEU A 82 3.01 -7.47 -16.42
CA LEU A 82 1.92 -7.09 -15.50
C LEU A 82 1.83 -5.57 -15.33
N ARG A 83 2.98 -4.88 -15.25
CA ARG A 83 3.01 -3.41 -15.17
C ARG A 83 2.48 -2.69 -16.43
N GLU A 84 2.45 -3.37 -17.56
CA GLU A 84 1.99 -2.85 -18.86
C GLU A 84 0.58 -3.33 -19.21
N TRP A 85 0.01 -4.25 -18.42
CA TRP A 85 -1.24 -4.94 -18.76
C TRP A 85 -2.42 -3.97 -18.94
N ILE A 86 -2.61 -3.03 -18.01
CA ILE A 86 -3.69 -2.02 -18.09
C ILE A 86 -3.53 -1.17 -19.36
N GLY A 87 -2.30 -0.76 -19.70
CA GLY A 87 -2.04 0.00 -20.91
C GLY A 87 -2.29 -0.82 -22.18
N HIS A 88 -1.96 -2.11 -22.16
CA HIS A 88 -2.26 -3.05 -23.23
C HIS A 88 -3.77 -3.23 -23.41
N GLU A 89 -4.52 -3.42 -22.32
CA GLU A 89 -5.97 -3.58 -22.36
C GLU A 89 -6.65 -2.36 -22.98
N ILE A 90 -6.28 -1.14 -22.55
CA ILE A 90 -6.88 0.09 -23.09
C ILE A 90 -6.51 0.30 -24.57
N GLN A 91 -5.30 -0.07 -25.00
CA GLN A 91 -4.87 0.17 -26.38
C GLN A 91 -5.39 -0.87 -27.36
N PHE A 92 -5.50 -2.13 -26.93
CA PHE A 92 -5.77 -3.27 -27.81
C PHE A 92 -7.12 -3.95 -27.55
N HIS A 93 -7.73 -3.76 -26.37
CA HIS A 93 -8.94 -4.45 -25.91
C HIS A 93 -10.04 -3.51 -25.35
N SER A 94 -9.90 -2.19 -25.50
CA SER A 94 -10.87 -1.18 -25.00
C SER A 94 -12.32 -1.32 -25.53
N ASN A 95 -12.59 -2.29 -26.40
CA ASN A 95 -13.90 -2.59 -26.97
C ASN A 95 -14.51 -3.93 -26.52
N SER A 96 -13.90 -4.66 -25.58
CA SER A 96 -14.34 -6.02 -25.21
C SER A 96 -15.26 -6.10 -23.99
N SER A 97 -15.75 -4.98 -23.45
CA SER A 97 -16.73 -4.94 -22.34
C SER A 97 -18.13 -4.52 -22.80
N ALA A 98 -18.66 -5.20 -23.83
CA ALA A 98 -20.08 -5.11 -24.20
C ALA A 98 -20.78 -6.47 -24.34
N ASP A 99 -20.12 -7.60 -24.08
CA ASP A 99 -20.72 -8.92 -24.33
C ASP A 99 -20.35 -9.97 -23.27
N ALA A 100 -20.70 -9.67 -22.02
CA ALA A 100 -20.66 -10.65 -20.94
C ALA A 100 -21.94 -10.59 -20.10
N GLU A 101 -23.12 -10.44 -20.71
CA GLU A 101 -24.42 -10.79 -20.10
C GLU A 101 -25.40 -11.33 -21.14
N LEU A 102 -25.16 -12.56 -21.62
CA LEU A 102 -26.26 -13.43 -22.08
C LEU A 102 -25.97 -14.88 -21.68
N SER A 103 -26.38 -15.24 -20.48
CA SER A 103 -26.77 -16.60 -20.11
C SER A 103 -27.51 -16.61 -18.77
N ARG A 104 -28.80 -16.25 -18.80
CA ARG A 104 -29.85 -17.06 -18.18
C ARG A 104 -31.25 -16.71 -18.68
#